data_AF-A0A961RL75-F1
#
_entry.id   AF-A0A961RL75-F1
#
_cell.length_a   1.000
_cell.length_b   1.000
_cell.length_c   1.000
_cell.angle_alpha   90.00
_cell.angle_beta   90.00
_cell.angle_gamma   90.00
#
_symmetry.space_group_name_H-M   'P 1'
#
loop_
_entity.id
_entity.type
_entity.pdbx_description
1 polymer ?
#
loop_
_entity_poly.entity_id
_entity_poly.type
_entity_poly.pdbx_seq_one_letter_code
_entity_poly.pdbx_strand_id
1 'polypeptide(L)'
;MPTSSSARSRCTSGWRSRRSETRTKLGGGEETVTTYSYAPGWASRPVNSAAFKQPAGHANPAMPVEGNRFAARAGTVGQIVIPGDRLAGLGDERALPLSGRDLDTIASALNDGRAVRLSGGAVHVGADPANPQVGDLRISFETSAVEVVSAVGTIDGGRLGSFTTSNGVSIGMIEAGAKPAAAMFEAAQSANTALTWGLRLAGLAAMLIGFRMIFAIAGVIGDVLPFVGDVLRFATGFAALGLTAVAGFLTIGTAWIWYRPLLGWSIIAIGAGLAIAFFALGKRRARGAGRGKDATAAA
;
A
#
# COMPACT_ATOMS: atom_id res chain seq x y z
N MET A 1 -1.57 -14.03 29.68
CA MET A 1 -0.96 -13.47 28.47
C MET A 1 -2.06 -13.01 27.54
N PRO A 2 -1.98 -11.79 26.95
CA PRO A 2 -2.89 -11.41 25.90
C PRO A 2 -2.68 -12.24 24.64
N THR A 3 -3.75 -12.85 24.14
CA THR A 3 -3.76 -13.58 22.88
C THR A 3 -4.77 -12.93 21.94
N SER A 4 -4.29 -12.44 20.80
CA SER A 4 -5.14 -12.02 19.70
C SER A 4 -5.36 -13.23 18.78
N SER A 5 -6.58 -13.41 18.27
CA SER A 5 -6.91 -14.54 17.40
C SER A 5 -7.44 -14.02 16.07
N SER A 6 -6.90 -14.54 14.98
CA SER A 6 -7.35 -14.19 13.64
C SER A 6 -7.67 -15.46 12.85
N ALA A 7 -8.86 -15.50 12.27
CA ALA A 7 -9.18 -16.51 11.28
C ALA A 7 -8.70 -16.00 9.92
N ARG A 8 -7.59 -16.55 9.44
CA ARG A 8 -6.96 -16.10 8.19
C ARG A 8 -6.93 -17.25 7.21
N SER A 9 -7.22 -16.93 5.96
CA SER A 9 -7.37 -17.92 4.88
C SER A 9 -8.62 -18.80 5.10
N ARG A 10 -9.77 -18.16 4.87
CA ARG A 10 -10.98 -18.87 4.45
C ARG A 10 -10.92 -18.87 2.95
N CYS A 11 -10.52 -19.98 2.37
CA CYS A 11 -10.53 -20.12 0.93
C CYS A 11 -11.70 -21.01 0.56
N THR A 12 -12.62 -20.51 -0.27
CA THR A 12 -13.50 -21.42 -1.01
C THR A 12 -12.76 -21.86 -2.25
N SER A 13 -12.85 -23.13 -2.61
CA SER A 13 -12.52 -23.57 -3.94
C SER A 13 -13.56 -22.99 -4.90
N GLY A 14 -13.09 -22.42 -6.01
CA GLY A 14 -13.96 -21.81 -6.99
C GLY A 14 -13.23 -21.58 -8.30
N TRP A 15 -13.99 -21.34 -9.35
CA TRP A 15 -13.48 -20.98 -10.65
C TRP A 15 -12.82 -19.60 -10.61
N ARG A 16 -11.66 -19.50 -11.25
CA ARG A 16 -10.93 -18.26 -11.49
C ARG A 16 -10.66 -18.11 -12.97
N SER A 17 -10.90 -16.93 -13.51
CA SER A 17 -10.55 -16.60 -14.90
C SER A 17 -9.12 -16.07 -14.99
N ARG A 18 -8.38 -16.51 -16.00
CA ARG A 18 -7.15 -15.89 -16.48
C ARG A 18 -7.38 -15.36 -17.88
N ARG A 19 -6.85 -14.17 -18.14
CA ARG A 19 -6.94 -13.48 -19.43
C ARG A 19 -5.54 -13.43 -20.05
N SER A 20 -5.41 -13.89 -21.29
CA SER A 20 -4.21 -13.68 -22.09
C SER A 20 -4.58 -12.91 -23.34
N GLU A 21 -3.72 -11.97 -23.73
CA GLU A 21 -3.89 -11.11 -24.89
C GLU A 21 -2.73 -11.37 -25.85
N THR A 22 -3.05 -11.75 -27.09
CA THR A 22 -2.05 -11.97 -28.14
C THR A 22 -2.32 -10.99 -29.27
N ARG A 23 -1.29 -10.25 -29.69
CA ARG A 23 -1.38 -9.24 -30.75
C ARG A 23 -0.23 -9.34 -31.73
N THR A 24 -0.51 -9.75 -32.97
CA THR A 24 0.21 -9.29 -34.18
C THR A 24 -0.55 -9.60 -35.49
N LYS A 25 -0.54 -8.65 -36.43
CA LYS A 25 -0.52 -8.90 -37.88
C LYS A 25 0.45 -7.92 -38.56
N LEU A 26 1.22 -8.41 -39.55
CA LEU A 26 1.92 -7.56 -40.51
C LEU A 26 0.87 -6.88 -41.40
N GLY A 27 0.84 -5.55 -41.45
CA GLY A 27 -0.04 -4.81 -42.36
C GLY A 27 -0.89 -3.68 -41.76
N GLY A 28 -0.60 -3.22 -40.54
CA GLY A 28 -1.16 -1.96 -40.02
C GLY A 28 -2.56 -2.03 -39.38
N GLY A 29 -3.16 -3.21 -39.29
CA GLY A 29 -4.41 -3.45 -38.53
C GLY A 29 -4.14 -4.08 -37.17
N GLU A 30 -4.79 -3.57 -36.12
CA GLU A 30 -4.73 -4.15 -34.78
C GLU A 30 -5.87 -5.16 -34.58
N GLU A 31 -5.55 -6.46 -34.51
CA GLU A 31 -6.49 -7.51 -34.08
C GLU A 31 -6.16 -7.95 -32.66
N THR A 32 -7.12 -7.80 -31.75
CA THR A 32 -6.95 -8.15 -30.33
C THR A 32 -7.68 -9.45 -30.05
N VAL A 33 -6.93 -10.56 -29.96
CA VAL A 33 -7.49 -11.85 -29.54
C VAL A 33 -7.33 -11.99 -28.04
N THR A 34 -8.46 -11.97 -27.32
CA THR A 34 -8.49 -12.23 -25.89
C THR A 34 -8.90 -13.68 -25.63
N THR A 35 -8.01 -14.48 -25.06
CA THR A 35 -8.33 -15.85 -24.62
C THR A 35 -8.60 -15.85 -23.12
N TYR A 36 -9.73 -16.45 -22.72
CA TYR A 36 -10.09 -16.67 -21.32
C TYR A 36 -9.92 -18.15 -20.97
N SER A 37 -9.20 -18.44 -19.89
CA SER A 37 -9.10 -19.79 -19.32
C SER A 37 -9.66 -19.80 -17.90
N TYR A 38 -10.34 -20.88 -17.53
CA TYR A 38 -10.95 -21.06 -16.22
C TYR A 38 -10.32 -22.26 -15.54
N ALA A 39 -9.93 -22.10 -14.28
CA ALA A 39 -9.41 -23.20 -13.47
C ALA A 39 -9.97 -23.11 -12.05
N PRO A 40 -10.21 -24.25 -11.38
CA PRO A 40 -10.53 -24.25 -9.96
C PRO A 40 -9.32 -23.76 -9.16
N GLY A 41 -9.57 -23.01 -8.11
CA GLY A 41 -8.54 -22.55 -7.21
C GLY A 41 -9.13 -21.96 -5.93
N TRP A 42 -8.28 -21.88 -4.92
CA TRP A 42 -8.63 -21.32 -3.61
C TRP A 42 -8.79 -19.79 -3.70
N ALA A 43 -9.88 -19.25 -3.12
CA ALA A 43 -10.14 -17.83 -3.06
C ALA A 43 -10.51 -17.32 -1.68
N SER A 44 -9.74 -16.34 -1.19
CA SER A 44 -9.92 -15.72 0.14
C SER A 44 -11.12 -14.77 0.25
N ARG A 45 -11.76 -14.48 -0.88
CA ARG A 45 -12.95 -13.63 -1.01
C ARG A 45 -13.88 -14.22 -2.07
N PRO A 46 -15.20 -13.95 -2.01
CA PRO A 46 -16.14 -14.38 -3.03
C PRO A 46 -15.70 -13.91 -4.43
N VAL A 47 -15.68 -14.82 -5.40
CA VAL A 47 -15.41 -14.49 -6.79
C VAL A 47 -16.73 -14.46 -7.55
N ASN A 48 -17.11 -13.28 -8.03
CA ASN A 48 -18.34 -13.08 -8.78
C ASN A 48 -18.25 -13.79 -10.16
N SER A 49 -18.73 -15.02 -10.23
CA SER A 49 -18.76 -15.82 -11.46
C SER A 49 -19.75 -15.29 -12.50
N ALA A 50 -20.71 -14.45 -12.14
CA ALA A 50 -21.60 -13.81 -13.11
C ALA A 50 -20.86 -12.83 -14.03
N ALA A 51 -19.69 -12.33 -13.60
CA ALA A 51 -18.82 -11.49 -14.42
C ALA A 51 -17.91 -12.29 -15.38
N PHE A 52 -18.00 -13.62 -15.39
CA PHE A 52 -17.21 -14.44 -16.31
C PHE A 52 -17.70 -14.29 -17.74
N LYS A 53 -16.79 -14.45 -18.70
CA LYS A 53 -17.17 -14.44 -20.12
C LYS A 53 -17.89 -15.72 -20.54
N GLN A 54 -17.71 -16.80 -19.79
CA GLN A 54 -18.45 -18.06 -19.93
C GLN A 54 -18.93 -18.52 -18.54
N PRO A 55 -20.04 -17.97 -18.02
CA PRO A 55 -20.56 -18.35 -16.70
C PRO A 55 -21.11 -19.77 -16.65
N ALA A 56 -21.65 -20.28 -17.76
CA ALA A 56 -22.16 -21.65 -17.86
C ALA A 56 -21.02 -22.65 -17.58
N GLY A 57 -21.25 -23.57 -16.63
CA GLY A 57 -20.24 -24.51 -16.15
C GLY A 57 -19.21 -23.96 -15.16
N HIS A 58 -19.21 -22.63 -14.90
CA HIS A 58 -18.22 -21.95 -14.06
C HIS A 58 -18.87 -21.16 -12.92
N ALA A 59 -20.06 -21.55 -12.49
CA ALA A 59 -20.73 -20.92 -11.36
C ALA A 59 -19.98 -21.20 -10.05
N ASN A 60 -19.75 -20.16 -9.26
CA ASN A 60 -19.22 -20.29 -7.91
C ASN A 60 -20.37 -20.25 -6.92
N PRO A 61 -20.43 -21.18 -5.95
CA PRO A 61 -21.40 -21.12 -4.87
C PRO A 61 -21.12 -19.91 -3.96
N ALA A 62 -22.13 -19.54 -3.17
CA ALA A 62 -21.98 -18.51 -2.15
C ALA A 62 -20.94 -18.96 -1.11
N MET A 63 -20.10 -18.01 -0.68
CA MET A 63 -19.08 -18.25 0.34
C MET A 63 -19.69 -17.94 1.72
N PRO A 64 -19.93 -18.92 2.58
CA PRO A 64 -20.66 -18.71 3.83
C PRO A 64 -19.84 -17.97 4.89
N VAL A 65 -18.51 -17.92 4.77
CA VAL A 65 -17.65 -17.30 5.76
C VAL A 65 -16.44 -16.61 5.13
N GLU A 66 -16.14 -15.40 5.57
CA GLU A 66 -14.97 -14.61 5.13
C GLU A 66 -13.93 -14.44 6.25
N GLY A 67 -12.66 -14.30 5.86
CA GLY A 67 -11.56 -14.09 6.81
C GLY A 67 -11.79 -12.85 7.69
N ASN A 68 -11.60 -13.00 9.01
CA ASN A 68 -11.81 -11.91 9.96
C ASN A 68 -10.80 -11.98 11.10
N ARG A 69 -10.53 -10.82 11.72
CA ARG A 69 -9.60 -10.68 12.85
C ARG A 69 -10.35 -10.29 14.10
N PHE A 70 -10.02 -10.94 15.20
CA PHE A 70 -10.63 -10.68 16.49
C PHE A 70 -9.53 -10.28 17.48
N ALA A 71 -9.54 -9.01 17.87
CA ALA A 71 -8.65 -8.56 18.92
C ALA A 71 -9.03 -9.22 20.25
N ALA A 72 -8.03 -9.45 21.10
CA ALA A 72 -8.27 -9.74 22.51
C ALA A 72 -9.16 -8.64 23.10
N ARG A 73 -9.95 -8.91 24.15
CA ARG A 73 -10.68 -7.82 24.84
C ARG A 73 -9.73 -6.91 25.60
N ALA A 74 -8.77 -7.51 26.30
CA ALA A 74 -7.69 -6.85 27.02
C ALA A 74 -6.56 -7.85 27.29
N GLY A 75 -5.38 -7.32 27.62
CA GLY A 75 -4.24 -8.06 28.13
C GLY A 75 -3.79 -7.51 29.47
N THR A 76 -3.01 -8.31 30.21
CA THR A 76 -2.41 -7.87 31.46
C THR A 76 -0.90 -8.07 31.44
N VAL A 77 -0.18 -7.08 31.96
CA VAL A 77 1.26 -7.13 32.25
C VAL A 77 1.42 -6.79 33.73
N GLY A 78 1.61 -7.80 34.56
CA GLY A 78 1.48 -7.64 36.02
C GLY A 78 0.09 -7.11 36.37
N GLN A 79 0.05 -5.92 37.00
CA GLN A 79 -1.19 -5.24 37.39
C GLN A 79 -1.73 -4.27 36.32
N ILE A 80 -1.01 -4.08 35.20
CA ILE A 80 -1.38 -3.12 34.17
C ILE A 80 -2.26 -3.81 33.13
N VAL A 81 -3.45 -3.26 32.91
CA VAL A 81 -4.40 -3.67 31.88
C VAL A 81 -4.13 -2.90 30.59
N ILE A 82 -3.89 -3.64 29.51
CA ILE A 82 -3.72 -3.11 28.16
C ILE A 82 -5.00 -3.37 27.36
N PRO A 83 -5.63 -2.33 26.80
CA PRO A 83 -6.78 -2.48 25.91
C PRO A 83 -6.47 -3.36 24.67
N GLY A 84 -7.46 -4.16 24.27
CA GLY A 84 -7.35 -5.14 23.19
C GLY A 84 -6.93 -4.60 21.82
N ASP A 85 -7.45 -3.44 21.47
CA ASP A 85 -7.13 -2.69 20.25
C ASP A 85 -5.64 -2.34 20.16
N ARG A 86 -4.97 -2.13 21.31
CA ARG A 86 -3.53 -1.85 21.36
C ARG A 86 -2.65 -3.10 21.34
N LEU A 87 -3.25 -4.27 21.49
CA LEU A 87 -2.56 -5.56 21.40
C LEU A 87 -2.70 -6.18 20.01
N ALA A 88 -3.63 -5.67 19.21
CA ALA A 88 -3.86 -6.14 17.86
C ALA A 88 -2.59 -5.98 17.01
N GLY A 89 -2.16 -7.06 16.37
CA GLY A 89 -0.98 -7.06 15.51
C GLY A 89 0.36 -7.16 16.26
N LEU A 90 0.35 -7.35 17.58
CA LEU A 90 1.57 -7.68 18.33
C LEU A 90 1.87 -9.18 18.30
N GLY A 91 3.17 -9.48 18.26
CA GLY A 91 3.71 -10.84 18.26
C GLY A 91 3.65 -11.51 16.89
N ASP A 92 4.30 -12.66 16.79
CA ASP A 92 4.26 -13.47 15.58
C ASP A 92 2.94 -14.23 15.48
N GLU A 93 2.36 -14.25 14.29
CA GLU A 93 1.19 -15.05 14.00
C GLU A 93 1.61 -16.51 13.83
N ARG A 94 0.95 -17.40 14.58
CA ARG A 94 1.20 -18.84 14.53
C ARG A 94 -0.10 -19.58 14.33
N ALA A 95 -0.04 -20.74 13.68
CA ALA A 95 -1.21 -21.59 13.50
C ALA A 95 -1.82 -21.95 14.88
N LEU A 96 -3.13 -21.74 15.02
CA LEU A 96 -3.85 -22.11 16.22
C LEU A 96 -4.12 -23.63 16.17
N PRO A 97 -3.57 -24.43 17.11
CA PRO A 97 -3.88 -25.86 17.17
C PRO A 97 -5.36 -26.04 17.49
N LEU A 98 -6.06 -26.79 16.65
CA LEU A 98 -7.49 -27.07 16.80
C LEU A 98 -7.70 -28.47 17.38
N SER A 99 -8.59 -28.56 18.36
CA SER A 99 -9.04 -29.81 18.97
C SER A 99 -10.27 -30.37 18.23
N GLY A 100 -10.63 -31.63 18.52
CA GLY A 100 -11.86 -32.22 17.99
C GLY A 100 -13.13 -31.43 18.34
N ARG A 101 -13.19 -30.86 19.56
CA ARG A 101 -14.31 -29.99 19.98
C ARG A 101 -14.43 -28.71 19.15
N ASP A 102 -13.30 -28.18 18.69
CA ASP A 102 -13.30 -27.01 17.81
C ASP A 102 -13.87 -27.37 16.43
N LEU A 103 -13.57 -28.57 15.92
CA LEU A 103 -14.16 -29.06 14.68
C LEU A 103 -15.67 -29.25 14.80
N ASP A 104 -16.16 -29.81 15.92
CA ASP A 104 -17.59 -29.95 16.18
C ASP A 104 -18.30 -28.59 16.25
N THR A 105 -17.65 -27.61 16.87
CA THR A 105 -18.14 -26.22 16.94
C THR A 105 -18.20 -25.58 15.54
N ILE A 106 -17.18 -25.79 14.71
CA ILE A 106 -17.15 -25.29 13.33
C ILE A 106 -18.24 -25.97 12.49
N ALA A 107 -18.39 -27.29 12.60
CA ALA A 107 -19.44 -28.04 11.91
C ALA A 107 -20.84 -27.52 12.27
N SER A 108 -21.08 -27.30 13.57
CA SER A 108 -22.35 -26.78 14.07
C SER A 108 -22.60 -25.33 13.63
N ALA A 109 -21.56 -24.49 13.59
CA ALA A 109 -21.68 -23.09 13.16
C ALA A 109 -21.91 -22.95 11.65
N LEU A 110 -21.34 -23.83 10.84
CA LEU A 110 -21.58 -23.87 9.39
C LEU A 110 -22.95 -24.44 9.05
N ASN A 111 -23.38 -25.47 9.80
CA ASN A 111 -24.68 -26.15 9.65
C ASN A 111 -25.04 -26.50 8.19
N ASP A 112 -24.05 -26.95 7.42
CA ASP A 112 -24.18 -27.22 5.98
C ASP A 112 -24.20 -28.72 5.64
N GLY A 113 -24.13 -29.59 6.65
CA GLY A 113 -24.14 -31.05 6.51
C GLY A 113 -22.89 -31.66 5.90
N ARG A 114 -21.87 -30.86 5.55
CA ARG A 114 -20.62 -31.37 4.97
C ARG A 114 -19.68 -31.87 6.05
N ALA A 115 -18.84 -32.84 5.67
CA ALA A 115 -17.83 -33.35 6.58
C ALA A 115 -16.77 -32.26 6.88
N VAL A 116 -16.47 -32.09 8.16
CA VAL A 116 -15.44 -31.17 8.66
C VAL A 116 -14.25 -32.00 9.15
N ARG A 117 -13.07 -31.78 8.57
CA ARG A 117 -11.86 -32.54 8.88
C ARG A 117 -10.65 -31.63 9.03
N LEU A 118 -9.76 -31.94 9.96
CA LEU A 118 -8.46 -31.27 10.08
C LEU A 118 -7.44 -31.98 9.17
N SER A 119 -6.84 -31.25 8.24
CA SER A 119 -5.76 -31.76 7.38
C SER A 119 -4.76 -30.64 7.09
N GLY A 120 -3.46 -30.93 7.20
CA GLY A 120 -2.40 -29.95 6.93
C GLY A 120 -2.48 -28.66 7.75
N GLY A 121 -3.02 -28.71 8.98
CA GLY A 121 -3.19 -27.54 9.85
C GLY A 121 -4.37 -26.62 9.49
N ALA A 122 -5.20 -27.01 8.52
CA ALA A 122 -6.42 -26.29 8.15
C ALA A 122 -7.65 -27.19 8.29
N VAL A 123 -8.79 -26.56 8.55
CA VAL A 123 -10.10 -27.21 8.55
C VAL A 123 -10.62 -27.25 7.13
N HIS A 124 -10.86 -28.46 6.64
CA HIS A 124 -11.47 -28.73 5.35
C HIS A 124 -12.93 -29.09 5.53
N VAL A 125 -13.80 -28.42 4.77
CA VAL A 125 -15.24 -28.64 4.74
C VAL A 125 -15.59 -29.13 3.34
N GLY A 126 -15.85 -30.42 3.20
CA GLY A 126 -16.00 -31.07 1.91
C GLY A 126 -15.86 -32.60 2.00
N ALA A 127 -16.13 -33.28 0.88
CA ALA A 127 -16.11 -34.74 0.83
C ALA A 127 -14.70 -35.31 1.01
N ASP A 128 -13.71 -34.75 0.30
CA ASP A 128 -12.32 -35.22 0.29
C ASP A 128 -11.33 -34.04 0.23
N PRO A 129 -10.53 -33.80 1.30
CA PRO A 129 -9.49 -32.78 1.29
C PRO A 129 -8.41 -32.95 0.21
N ALA A 130 -8.15 -34.18 -0.26
CA ALA A 130 -7.15 -34.46 -1.29
C ALA A 130 -7.67 -34.13 -2.70
N ASN A 131 -8.99 -34.18 -2.90
CA ASN A 131 -9.67 -33.89 -4.16
C ASN A 131 -10.75 -32.82 -3.96
N PRO A 132 -10.36 -31.55 -3.70
CA PRO A 132 -11.30 -30.48 -3.38
C PRO A 132 -12.21 -30.17 -4.58
N GLN A 133 -13.52 -30.12 -4.34
CA GLN A 133 -14.52 -29.74 -5.32
C GLN A 133 -14.89 -28.27 -5.18
N VAL A 134 -15.40 -27.65 -6.25
CA VAL A 134 -15.87 -26.24 -6.21
C VAL A 134 -16.93 -26.06 -5.12
N GLY A 135 -16.69 -25.12 -4.21
CA GLY A 135 -17.53 -24.84 -3.04
C GLY A 135 -17.02 -25.39 -1.73
N ASP A 136 -16.05 -26.31 -1.75
CA ASP A 136 -15.35 -26.76 -0.54
C ASP A 136 -14.64 -25.59 0.14
N LEU A 137 -14.59 -25.64 1.48
CA LEU A 137 -13.95 -24.60 2.28
C LEU A 137 -12.66 -25.13 2.88
N ARG A 138 -11.63 -24.28 2.86
CA ARG A 138 -10.41 -24.45 3.65
C ARG A 138 -10.30 -23.26 4.60
N ILE A 139 -10.31 -23.53 5.89
CA ILE A 139 -10.33 -22.52 6.95
C ILE A 139 -9.10 -22.75 7.84
N SER A 140 -8.17 -21.80 7.88
CA SER A 140 -7.11 -21.81 8.90
C SER A 140 -7.35 -20.77 9.98
N PHE A 141 -6.87 -21.08 11.17
CA PHE A 141 -6.92 -20.20 12.32
C PHE A 141 -5.49 -19.92 12.76
N GLU A 142 -5.24 -18.66 13.07
CA GLU A 142 -3.96 -18.20 13.58
C GLU A 142 -4.21 -17.43 14.87
N THR A 143 -3.25 -17.50 15.78
CA THR A 143 -3.21 -16.67 16.97
C THR A 143 -1.87 -15.98 17.04
N SER A 144 -1.88 -14.74 17.52
CA SER A 144 -0.68 -14.05 17.94
C SER A 144 -0.70 -13.90 19.45
N ALA A 145 0.36 -14.39 20.07
CA ALA A 145 0.62 -14.24 21.48
C ALA A 145 1.95 -13.53 21.63
N VAL A 146 1.99 -12.56 22.54
CA VAL A 146 3.21 -11.83 22.86
C VAL A 146 3.56 -12.09 24.33
N GLU A 147 4.76 -12.62 24.56
CA GLU A 147 5.21 -12.96 25.91
C GLU A 147 5.73 -11.74 26.66
N VAL A 148 6.50 -10.90 25.96
CA VAL A 148 7.12 -9.69 26.51
C VAL A 148 6.66 -8.50 25.67
N VAL A 149 6.17 -7.46 26.33
CA VAL A 149 5.80 -6.19 25.71
C VAL A 149 6.49 -5.04 26.42
N SER A 150 6.83 -4.02 25.64
CA SER A 150 7.30 -2.74 26.15
C SER A 150 6.26 -1.68 25.80
N ALA A 151 5.90 -0.84 26.77
CA ALA A 151 4.85 0.14 26.60
C ALA A 151 5.26 1.50 27.17
N VAL A 152 4.85 2.56 26.48
CA VAL A 152 5.00 3.96 26.92
C VAL A 152 3.62 4.60 26.89
N GLY A 153 3.20 5.14 28.03
CA GLY A 153 1.90 5.79 28.18
C GLY A 153 1.64 6.23 29.61
N THR A 154 0.46 6.78 29.84
CA THR A 154 -0.04 7.05 31.19
C THR A 154 -0.57 5.77 31.82
N ILE A 155 -0.55 5.70 33.15
CA ILE A 155 -1.24 4.64 33.90
C ILE A 155 -2.29 5.34 34.76
N ASP A 156 -3.56 5.05 34.49
CA ASP A 156 -4.69 5.54 35.28
C ASP A 156 -5.53 4.35 35.76
N GLY A 157 -5.71 4.21 37.07
CA GLY A 157 -6.42 3.07 37.66
C GLY A 157 -5.89 1.69 37.23
N GLY A 158 -4.58 1.57 36.97
CA GLY A 158 -3.96 0.35 36.46
C GLY A 158 -4.21 0.08 34.98
N ARG A 159 -4.72 1.04 34.21
CA ARG A 159 -4.95 0.91 32.76
C ARG A 159 -3.93 1.74 31.98
N LEU A 160 -3.35 1.16 30.94
CA LEU A 160 -2.44 1.87 30.06
C LEU A 160 -3.22 2.81 29.12
N GLY A 161 -2.96 4.11 29.23
CA GLY A 161 -3.51 5.18 28.41
C GLY A 161 -2.49 5.78 27.43
N SER A 162 -2.90 6.81 26.70
CA SER A 162 -1.98 7.68 25.96
C SER A 162 -1.72 8.96 26.76
N PHE A 163 -0.50 9.47 26.66
CA PHE A 163 -0.11 10.77 27.19
C PHE A 163 -0.26 11.84 26.11
N THR A 164 -1.05 12.89 26.33
CA THR A 164 -1.11 14.03 25.42
C THR A 164 -0.05 15.07 25.82
N THR A 165 0.88 15.32 24.91
CA THR A 165 1.91 16.34 25.09
C THR A 165 1.34 17.76 24.96
N SER A 166 2.10 18.77 25.40
CA SER A 166 1.68 20.17 25.39
C SER A 166 1.37 20.73 23.99
N ASN A 167 1.88 20.11 22.93
CA ASN A 167 1.59 20.47 21.54
C ASN A 167 0.40 19.68 20.94
N GLY A 168 -0.36 18.95 21.77
CA GLY A 168 -1.54 18.18 21.35
C GLY A 168 -1.24 16.79 20.77
N VAL A 169 0.02 16.39 20.67
CA VAL A 169 0.39 15.05 20.15
C VAL A 169 0.18 14.00 21.24
N SER A 170 -0.61 12.98 20.94
CA SER A 170 -0.83 11.84 21.83
C SER A 170 0.24 10.77 21.64
N ILE A 171 0.95 10.44 22.72
CA ILE A 171 1.98 9.42 22.80
C ILE A 171 1.41 8.22 23.55
N GLY A 172 1.26 7.11 22.84
CA GLY A 172 0.91 5.81 23.41
C GLY A 172 1.52 4.75 22.52
N MET A 173 2.60 4.12 22.98
CA MET A 173 3.37 3.17 22.18
C MET A 173 3.35 1.82 22.87
N ILE A 174 3.09 0.76 22.12
CA ILE A 174 3.22 -0.61 22.59
C ILE A 174 3.97 -1.39 21.52
N GLU A 175 5.02 -2.07 21.91
CA GLU A 175 5.82 -2.91 21.03
C GLU A 175 6.06 -4.27 21.64
N ALA A 176 6.15 -5.29 20.78
CA ALA A 176 6.56 -6.63 21.18
C ALA A 176 8.07 -6.64 21.50
N GLY A 177 8.44 -7.45 22.50
CA GLY A 177 9.80 -7.63 22.98
C GLY A 177 10.19 -6.67 24.11
N ALA A 178 11.34 -6.96 24.73
CA ALA A 178 11.97 -6.10 25.71
C ALA A 178 12.72 -4.97 24.98
N LYS A 179 12.20 -3.75 25.07
CA LYS A 179 12.78 -2.56 24.44
C LYS A 179 12.86 -1.44 25.47
N PRO A 180 14.04 -0.80 25.64
CA PRO A 180 14.14 0.38 26.48
C PRO A 180 13.32 1.52 25.88
N ALA A 181 12.80 2.40 26.73
CA ALA A 181 11.97 3.54 26.30
C ALA A 181 12.67 4.41 25.24
N ALA A 182 13.99 4.63 25.38
CA ALA A 182 14.79 5.38 24.42
C ALA A 182 14.71 4.79 22.99
N ALA A 183 14.81 3.46 22.87
CA ALA A 183 14.71 2.78 21.58
C ALA A 183 13.30 2.89 20.98
N MET A 184 12.25 2.85 21.80
CA MET A 184 10.87 3.05 21.33
C MET A 184 10.67 4.47 20.77
N PHE A 185 11.19 5.49 21.45
CA PHE A 185 11.13 6.87 20.96
C PHE A 185 11.97 7.08 19.69
N GLU A 186 13.15 6.46 19.59
CA GLU A 186 13.99 6.52 18.39
C GLU A 186 13.31 5.83 17.19
N ALA A 187 12.69 4.68 17.41
CA ALA A 187 11.90 3.97 16.40
C ALA A 187 10.72 4.83 15.90
N ALA A 188 9.98 5.47 16.81
CA ALA A 188 8.89 6.37 16.45
C ALA A 188 9.38 7.61 15.65
N GLN A 189 10.50 8.21 16.04
CA GLN A 189 11.08 9.35 15.33
C GLN A 189 11.64 8.98 13.95
N SER A 190 12.27 7.81 13.82
CA SER A 190 12.79 7.33 12.55
C SER A 190 11.67 6.94 11.59
N ALA A 191 10.59 6.31 12.07
CA ALA A 191 9.39 6.02 11.29
C ALA A 191 8.70 7.29 10.79
N ASN A 192 8.54 8.30 11.66
CA ASN A 192 7.96 9.60 11.27
C ASN A 192 8.85 10.33 10.26
N THR A 193 10.17 10.28 10.44
CA THR A 193 11.14 10.81 9.48
C THR A 193 11.00 10.10 8.13
N ALA A 194 11.02 8.77 8.11
CA ALA A 194 10.91 7.96 6.90
C ALA A 194 9.60 8.21 6.15
N LEU A 195 8.46 8.21 6.87
CA LEU A 195 7.15 8.52 6.30
C LEU A 195 7.13 9.94 5.70
N THR A 196 7.67 10.92 6.42
CA THR A 196 7.75 12.31 5.94
C THR A 196 8.55 12.42 4.64
N TRP A 197 9.73 11.81 4.58
CA TRP A 197 10.55 11.80 3.37
C TRP A 197 9.89 11.02 2.24
N GLY A 198 9.29 9.86 2.53
CA GLY A 198 8.55 9.06 1.57
C GLY A 198 7.39 9.83 0.95
N LEU A 199 6.56 10.48 1.76
CA LEU A 199 5.45 11.32 1.29
C LEU A 199 5.94 12.53 0.48
N ARG A 200 7.07 13.14 0.83
CA ARG A 200 7.66 14.23 0.05
C ARG A 200 8.13 13.75 -1.32
N LEU A 201 8.87 12.64 -1.37
CA LEU A 201 9.35 12.07 -2.64
C LEU A 201 8.17 11.64 -3.51
N ALA A 202 7.17 10.98 -2.94
CA ALA A 202 5.96 10.59 -3.64
C ALA A 202 5.17 11.82 -4.15
N GLY A 203 5.01 12.85 -3.33
CA GLY A 203 4.35 14.10 -3.72
C GLY A 203 5.09 14.83 -4.85
N LEU A 204 6.42 14.92 -4.79
CA LEU A 204 7.25 15.50 -5.85
C LEU A 204 7.14 14.69 -7.15
N ALA A 205 7.17 13.36 -7.06
CA ALA A 205 7.00 12.48 -8.21
C ALA A 205 5.61 12.65 -8.85
N ALA A 206 4.55 12.66 -8.03
CA ALA A 206 3.18 12.89 -8.50
C ALA A 206 3.03 14.26 -9.18
N MET A 207 3.61 15.31 -8.60
CA MET A 207 3.62 16.65 -9.18
C MET A 207 4.37 16.69 -10.52
N LEU A 208 5.53 16.02 -10.61
CA LEU A 208 6.27 15.91 -11.88
C LEU A 208 5.44 15.21 -12.95
N ILE A 209 4.79 14.09 -12.61
CA ILE A 209 3.91 13.37 -13.52
C ILE A 209 2.75 14.29 -13.97
N GLY A 210 2.13 15.02 -13.04
CA GLY A 210 1.06 15.98 -13.33
C GLY A 210 1.50 17.05 -14.31
N PHE A 211 2.64 17.71 -14.08
CA PHE A 211 3.15 18.72 -15.02
C PHE A 211 3.55 18.13 -16.37
N ARG A 212 4.11 16.92 -16.40
CA ARG A 212 4.40 16.22 -17.66
C ARG A 212 3.13 15.92 -18.45
N MET A 213 2.06 15.50 -17.78
CA MET A 213 0.76 15.28 -18.42
C MET A 213 0.17 16.59 -18.98
N ILE A 214 0.25 17.69 -18.21
CA ILE A 214 -0.22 19.00 -18.66
C ILE A 214 0.53 19.44 -19.92
N PHE A 215 1.87 19.31 -19.94
CA PHE A 215 2.67 19.72 -21.09
C PHE A 215 2.68 18.70 -22.24
N ALA A 216 2.22 17.47 -22.03
CA ALA A 216 2.14 16.46 -23.09
C ALA A 216 1.24 16.92 -24.25
N ILE A 217 0.20 17.71 -23.98
CA ILE A 217 -0.67 18.32 -24.99
C ILE A 217 0.13 19.17 -25.99
N ALA A 218 1.14 19.91 -25.51
CA ALA A 218 2.00 20.71 -26.36
C ALA A 218 2.90 19.84 -27.27
N GLY A 219 3.27 18.65 -26.81
CA GLY A 219 4.03 17.68 -27.60
C GLY A 219 3.25 17.14 -28.79
N VAL A 220 1.94 16.87 -28.63
CA VAL A 220 1.06 16.40 -29.71
C VAL A 220 0.95 17.44 -30.83
N ILE A 221 0.90 18.73 -30.49
CA ILE A 221 0.89 19.82 -31.48
C ILE A 221 2.23 19.88 -32.24
N GLY A 222 3.33 19.57 -31.56
CA GLY A 222 4.67 19.50 -32.14
C GLY A 222 4.89 18.36 -33.13
N ASP A 223 4.10 17.29 -33.04
CA ASP A 223 4.22 16.11 -33.91
C ASP A 223 3.79 16.39 -35.37
N VAL A 224 3.14 17.54 -35.62
CA VAL A 224 2.79 18.01 -36.98
C VAL A 224 4.02 18.46 -37.77
N LEU A 225 5.15 18.76 -37.11
CA LEU A 225 6.40 19.16 -37.75
C LEU A 225 7.50 18.12 -37.47
N PRO A 226 8.07 17.46 -38.51
CA PRO A 226 9.18 16.54 -38.31
C PRO A 226 10.35 17.25 -37.60
N PHE A 227 10.96 16.58 -36.60
CA PHE A 227 12.03 17.08 -35.71
C PHE A 227 11.64 18.05 -34.59
N VAL A 228 10.47 18.71 -34.64
CA VAL A 228 10.05 19.67 -33.61
C VAL A 228 9.46 18.98 -32.38
N GLY A 229 8.76 17.85 -32.57
CA GLY A 229 8.15 17.06 -31.51
C GLY A 229 9.12 16.62 -30.40
N ASP A 230 10.28 16.06 -30.77
CA ASP A 230 11.25 15.55 -29.78
C ASP A 230 11.92 16.68 -28.97
N VAL A 231 12.24 17.80 -29.62
CA VAL A 231 12.79 18.99 -28.96
C VAL A 231 11.78 19.60 -27.99
N LEU A 232 10.50 19.67 -28.39
CA LEU A 232 9.43 20.17 -27.54
C LEU A 232 9.17 19.25 -26.34
N ARG A 233 9.16 17.93 -26.53
CA ARG A 233 9.00 16.95 -25.44
C ARG A 233 10.17 17.01 -24.45
N PHE A 234 11.39 17.22 -24.93
CA PHE A 234 12.55 17.45 -24.08
C PHE A 234 12.43 18.77 -23.30
N ALA A 235 12.12 19.88 -23.97
CA ALA A 235 11.99 21.21 -23.35
C ALA A 235 10.87 21.26 -22.29
N THR A 236 9.70 20.69 -22.61
CA THR A 236 8.57 20.60 -21.68
C THR A 236 8.87 19.69 -20.49
N GLY A 237 9.68 18.63 -20.67
CA GLY A 237 10.17 17.80 -19.57
C GLY A 237 11.05 18.58 -18.57
N PHE A 238 11.95 19.44 -19.06
CA PHE A 238 12.75 20.32 -18.20
C PHE A 238 11.91 21.40 -17.54
N ALA A 239 10.93 21.98 -18.26
CA ALA A 239 9.99 22.93 -17.68
C ALA A 239 9.16 22.29 -16.54
N ALA A 240 8.70 21.05 -16.73
CA ALA A 240 7.99 20.29 -15.69
C ALA A 240 8.87 20.04 -14.45
N LEU A 241 10.14 19.67 -14.65
CA LEU A 241 11.09 19.50 -13.54
C LEU A 241 11.33 20.81 -12.78
N GLY A 242 11.55 21.92 -13.50
CA GLY A 242 11.74 23.22 -12.89
C GLY A 242 10.52 23.66 -12.08
N LEU A 243 9.31 23.52 -12.64
CA LEU A 243 8.07 23.87 -11.97
C LEU A 243 7.79 22.98 -10.76
N THR A 244 8.09 21.68 -10.87
CA THR A 244 8.00 20.72 -9.74
C THR A 244 8.94 21.12 -8.62
N ALA A 245 10.18 21.49 -8.93
CA ALA A 245 11.13 21.91 -7.93
C ALA A 245 10.60 23.15 -7.20
N VAL A 246 10.22 24.20 -7.94
CA VAL A 246 9.74 25.45 -7.33
C VAL A 246 8.49 25.23 -6.49
N ALA A 247 7.45 24.64 -7.07
CA ALA A 247 6.19 24.41 -6.36
C ALA A 247 6.35 23.41 -5.20
N GLY A 248 7.20 22.40 -5.36
CA GLY A 248 7.53 21.42 -4.32
C GLY A 248 8.24 22.05 -3.12
N PHE A 249 9.30 22.82 -3.35
CA PHE A 249 10.01 23.53 -2.28
C PHE A 249 9.13 24.57 -1.58
N LEU A 250 8.27 25.29 -2.32
CA LEU A 250 7.30 26.21 -1.72
C LEU A 250 6.29 25.48 -0.84
N THR A 251 5.73 24.38 -1.32
CA THR A 251 4.75 23.58 -0.55
C THR A 251 5.38 23.03 0.72
N ILE A 252 6.57 22.41 0.61
CA ILE A 252 7.30 21.85 1.76
C ILE A 252 7.70 22.95 2.74
N GLY A 253 8.22 24.07 2.25
CA GLY A 253 8.67 25.20 3.07
C GLY A 253 7.51 25.83 3.85
N THR A 254 6.38 26.09 3.18
CA THR A 254 5.18 26.68 3.79
C THR A 254 4.66 25.81 4.93
N ALA A 255 4.64 24.49 4.75
CA ALA A 255 4.23 23.55 5.80
C ALA A 255 5.10 23.63 7.07
N TRP A 256 6.38 23.97 6.95
CA TRP A 256 7.29 24.12 8.09
C TRP A 256 7.24 25.48 8.76
N ILE A 257 6.68 26.53 8.15
CA ILE A 257 6.67 27.88 8.73
C ILE A 257 6.01 27.87 10.12
N TRP A 258 4.93 27.11 10.29
CA TRP A 258 4.21 27.03 11.56
C TRP A 258 5.02 26.33 12.66
N TYR A 259 5.72 25.24 12.32
CA TYR A 259 6.38 24.39 13.32
C TYR A 259 7.86 24.73 13.54
N ARG A 260 8.55 25.22 12.49
CA ARG A 260 9.98 25.59 12.50
C ARG A 260 10.25 26.72 11.48
N PRO A 261 9.96 27.99 11.83
CA PRO A 261 10.02 29.13 10.92
C PRO A 261 11.35 29.27 10.17
N LEU A 262 12.49 29.12 10.86
CA LEU A 262 13.82 29.25 10.25
C LEU A 262 14.10 28.18 9.18
N LEU A 263 13.64 26.93 9.41
CA LEU A 263 13.75 25.88 8.40
C LEU A 263 12.80 26.09 7.24
N GLY A 264 11.57 26.55 7.50
CA GLY A 264 10.60 26.87 6.43
C GLY A 264 11.13 27.93 5.48
N TRP A 265 11.61 29.05 6.03
CA TRP A 265 12.18 30.14 5.23
C TRP A 265 13.45 29.76 4.48
N SER A 266 14.34 28.96 5.07
CA SER A 266 15.56 28.51 4.38
C SER A 266 15.25 27.58 3.20
N ILE A 267 14.27 26.68 3.34
CA ILE A 267 13.80 25.80 2.26
C ILE A 267 13.23 26.62 1.10
N ILE A 268 12.43 27.65 1.40
CA ILE A 268 11.86 28.56 0.37
C ILE A 268 12.97 29.34 -0.32
N ALA A 269 13.94 29.88 0.42
CA ALA A 269 15.06 30.63 -0.13
C ALA A 269 15.92 29.75 -1.07
N ILE A 270 16.17 28.49 -0.69
CA ILE A 270 16.87 27.51 -1.54
C ILE A 270 16.05 27.23 -2.81
N GLY A 271 14.74 27.01 -2.68
CA GLY A 271 13.85 26.82 -3.83
C GLY A 271 13.86 28.01 -4.80
N ALA A 272 13.81 29.23 -4.28
CA ALA A 272 13.91 30.46 -5.07
C ALA A 272 15.28 30.60 -5.76
N GLY A 273 16.37 30.29 -5.05
CA GLY A 273 17.72 30.28 -5.61
C GLY A 273 17.87 29.28 -6.77
N LEU A 274 17.34 28.07 -6.61
CA LEU A 274 17.32 27.05 -7.67
C LEU A 274 16.50 27.50 -8.88
N ALA A 275 15.35 28.14 -8.64
CA ALA A 275 14.53 28.72 -9.70
C ALA A 275 15.33 29.76 -10.51
N ILE A 276 15.95 30.72 -9.82
CA ILE A 276 16.74 31.79 -10.44
C ILE A 276 17.91 31.20 -11.24
N ALA A 277 18.64 30.22 -10.67
CA ALA A 277 19.74 29.55 -11.35
C ALA A 277 19.25 28.84 -12.62
N PHE A 278 18.13 28.11 -12.55
CA PHE A 278 17.52 27.43 -13.68
C PHE A 278 17.15 28.41 -14.81
N PHE A 279 16.48 29.52 -14.49
CA PHE A 279 16.15 30.57 -15.47
C PHE A 279 17.39 31.25 -16.06
N ALA A 280 18.42 31.50 -15.24
CA ALA A 280 19.67 32.10 -15.68
C ALA A 280 20.46 31.18 -16.64
N LEU A 281 20.51 29.88 -16.36
CA LEU A 281 21.11 28.86 -17.23
C LEU A 281 20.36 28.74 -18.57
N GLY A 282 19.02 28.77 -18.53
CA GLY A 282 18.19 28.80 -19.74
C GLY A 282 18.47 30.02 -20.63
N LYS A 283 18.53 31.22 -20.02
CA LYS A 283 18.86 32.47 -20.74
C LYS A 283 20.27 32.45 -21.34
N ARG A 284 21.26 31.88 -20.65
CA ARG A 284 22.65 31.78 -21.16
C ARG A 284 22.74 30.85 -22.37
N ARG A 285 22.05 29.71 -22.36
CA ARG A 285 22.00 28.81 -23.52
C ARG A 285 21.28 29.43 -24.71
N ALA A 286 20.18 30.14 -24.49
CA ALA A 286 19.47 30.85 -25.56
C ALA A 286 20.34 31.93 -26.24
N ARG A 287 21.12 32.68 -25.45
CA ARG A 287 22.06 33.69 -25.98
C ARG A 287 23.26 33.09 -26.73
N GLY A 288 23.76 31.92 -26.29
CA GLY A 288 24.84 31.21 -26.98
C GLY A 288 24.41 30.64 -28.34
N ALA A 289 23.18 30.14 -28.44
CA ALA A 289 22.62 29.62 -29.69
C ALA A 289 22.38 30.72 -30.75
N GLY A 290 22.07 31.95 -30.34
CA GLY A 290 21.96 33.11 -31.24
C GLY A 290 23.30 33.51 -31.86
N ARG A 291 24.37 33.61 -31.05
CA ARG A 291 25.72 33.97 -31.52
C ARG A 291 26.32 32.98 -32.52
N GLY A 292 25.99 31.68 -32.43
CA GLY A 292 26.44 30.69 -33.39
C GLY A 292 25.80 30.83 -34.77
N LYS A 293 24.53 31.25 -34.84
CA LYS A 293 23.84 31.50 -36.11
C LYS A 293 24.39 32.75 -36.81
N ASP A 294 24.68 33.80 -36.05
CA ASP A 294 25.27 35.04 -36.60
C ASP A 294 26.69 34.82 -37.13
N ALA A 295 27.49 33.95 -36.51
CA ALA A 295 28.83 33.60 -36.97
C ALA A 295 28.84 32.70 -38.22
N THR A 296 27.80 31.89 -38.44
CA THR A 296 27.69 31.00 -39.61
C THR A 296 27.05 31.72 -40.82
N ALA A 297 26.29 32.79 -40.59
CA ALA A 297 25.75 33.63 -41.66
C ALA A 297 26.73 34.71 -42.17
N ALA A 298 27.87 34.89 -41.48
CA ALA A 298 28.91 35.85 -41.81
C ALA A 298 30.15 35.20 -42.46
N ALA A 299 30.09 33.91 -42.80
CA ALA A 299 31.11 33.14 -43.52
C ALA A 299 30.55 32.66 -44.86
#